data_AF-A0AAV4ML58-F1
#
_entry.id   AF-A0AAV4ML58-F1
#
_cell.length_a   1.000
_cell.length_b   1.000
_cell.length_c   1.000
_cell.angle_alpha   90.00
_cell.angle_beta   90.00
_cell.angle_gamma   90.00
#
_symmetry.space_group_name_H-M   'P 1'
#
loop_
_entity.id
_entity.type
_entity.pdbx_description
1 polymer ?
#
loop_
_entity_poly.entity_id
_entity_poly.type
_entity_poly.pdbx_seq_one_letter_code
_entity_poly.pdbx_strand_id
1 'polypeptide(L)'
;MIQSEVRNASPRLSRFLNWENLRLDLLEVLDAPVHVCQSPAYRAEIVQRIMSLLASYKKEREVPPDPNLMELCSVVLLNFREWDKLIDIEHKVDFYIQFAKIVANVCKEVSNKGAKSSKELWETILPIFNNPATNQHKRTNSGMSKEMPRDASAAIMNRAQLFQFIKKLKDILVLGIIISCLAKFYNILKDDSVGEIFLEYQGLWPTIISNSNVFNMSAVGEIFQNTLHHALSIHPTHTSWLRTKGDVMYVQGQYGSALKYYISAAMVSSDYFSLPLPKAIFDDLQYKHMIHCCTKLQNHTQASVLHQFLDEPNYTMAFKALGERVCNDSCDTYYPCIWDITLLEFLVNHHTKRGETDCRKHAIELIGQLELNSNNNEEIQREAASLRKGWFLRAMAKQFL
;
A
#
# COMPACT_ATOMS: atom_id res chain seq x y z
N MET A 1 -39.73 12.06 -21.59
CA MET A 1 -40.34 13.26 -22.21
C MET A 1 -39.30 14.08 -22.98
N ILE A 2 -38.22 14.56 -22.34
CA ILE A 2 -37.14 15.31 -23.04
C ILE A 2 -36.42 14.44 -24.10
N GLN A 3 -36.07 13.18 -23.78
CA GLN A 3 -35.44 12.26 -24.74
C GLN A 3 -36.28 12.03 -26.00
N SER A 4 -37.59 11.85 -25.87
CA SER A 4 -38.50 11.57 -26.98
C SER A 4 -38.69 12.79 -27.89
N GLU A 5 -38.68 14.00 -27.34
CA GLU A 5 -38.80 15.24 -28.11
C GLU A 5 -37.50 15.59 -28.85
N VAL A 6 -36.35 15.39 -28.20
CA VAL A 6 -35.02 15.68 -28.77
C VAL A 6 -34.64 14.70 -29.89
N ARG A 7 -35.01 13.43 -29.76
CA ARG A 7 -34.75 12.38 -30.78
C ARG A 7 -35.35 12.72 -32.15
N ASN A 8 -36.46 13.46 -32.14
CA ASN A 8 -37.16 13.89 -33.34
C ASN A 8 -36.65 15.23 -33.91
N ALA A 9 -35.92 16.02 -33.12
CA ALA A 9 -35.48 17.37 -33.49
C ALA A 9 -34.03 17.46 -34.01
N SER A 10 -33.10 16.66 -33.47
CA SER A 10 -31.71 16.62 -33.96
C SER A 10 -30.94 15.36 -33.53
N PRO A 11 -30.38 14.57 -34.45
CA PRO A 11 -29.53 13.42 -34.14
C PRO A 11 -28.31 13.77 -33.28
N ARG A 12 -27.80 14.99 -33.42
CA ARG A 12 -26.64 15.49 -32.66
C ARG A 12 -27.00 15.77 -31.20
N LEU A 13 -28.15 16.37 -30.94
CA LEU A 13 -28.62 16.66 -29.59
C LEU A 13 -29.00 15.37 -28.84
N SER A 14 -29.61 14.40 -29.53
CA SER A 14 -29.88 13.08 -28.96
C SER A 14 -28.60 12.35 -28.53
N ARG A 15 -27.48 12.59 -29.21
CA ARG A 15 -26.18 11.98 -28.88
C ARG A 15 -25.59 12.56 -27.61
N PHE A 16 -25.53 13.88 -27.50
CA PHE A 16 -25.08 14.55 -26.28
C PHE A 16 -25.91 14.11 -25.07
N LEU A 17 -27.22 13.98 -25.24
CA LEU A 17 -28.09 13.55 -24.17
C LEU A 17 -27.83 12.09 -23.74
N ASN A 18 -27.50 11.20 -24.68
CA ASN A 18 -27.07 9.83 -24.35
C ASN A 18 -25.71 9.80 -23.63
N TRP A 19 -24.79 10.70 -23.99
CA TRP A 19 -23.50 10.83 -23.30
C TRP A 19 -23.67 11.36 -21.88
N GLU A 20 -24.54 12.36 -21.66
CA GLU A 20 -24.84 12.84 -20.31
C GLU A 20 -25.58 11.80 -19.47
N ASN A 21 -26.51 11.04 -20.05
CA ASN A 21 -27.12 9.92 -19.32
C ASN A 21 -26.08 8.88 -18.93
N LEU A 22 -25.22 8.47 -19.86
CA LEU A 22 -24.13 7.55 -19.52
C LEU A 22 -23.23 8.14 -18.43
N ARG A 23 -22.90 9.43 -18.48
CA ARG A 23 -22.14 10.08 -17.41
C ARG A 23 -22.82 9.94 -16.06
N LEU A 24 -24.13 10.20 -15.97
CA LEU A 24 -24.88 10.07 -14.72
C LEU A 24 -24.83 8.63 -14.20
N ASP A 25 -25.03 7.64 -15.08
CA ASP A 25 -24.95 6.24 -14.70
C ASP A 25 -23.54 5.84 -14.21
N LEU A 26 -22.49 6.34 -14.86
CA LEU A 26 -21.12 6.08 -14.44
C LEU A 26 -20.79 6.74 -13.10
N LEU A 27 -21.29 7.96 -12.85
CA LEU A 27 -21.15 8.61 -11.55
C LEU A 27 -21.90 7.85 -10.46
N GLU A 28 -23.12 7.37 -10.75
CA GLU A 28 -23.87 6.53 -9.83
C GLU A 28 -23.12 5.24 -9.49
N VAL A 29 -22.50 4.58 -10.48
CA VAL A 29 -21.62 3.42 -10.26
C VAL A 29 -20.44 3.76 -9.34
N LEU A 30 -19.86 4.95 -9.50
CA LEU A 30 -18.72 5.40 -8.69
C LEU A 30 -19.11 5.89 -7.30
N ASP A 31 -20.35 6.29 -7.06
CA ASP A 31 -20.85 6.66 -5.72
C ASP A 31 -21.44 5.46 -4.98
N ALA A 32 -21.97 4.48 -5.71
CA ALA A 32 -22.57 3.29 -5.12
C ALA A 32 -21.54 2.46 -4.33
N PRO A 33 -21.94 1.86 -3.19
CA PRO A 33 -21.13 0.89 -2.49
C PRO A 33 -20.77 -0.30 -3.39
N VAL A 34 -19.56 -0.86 -3.23
CA VAL A 34 -19.02 -1.95 -4.07
C VAL A 34 -19.97 -3.16 -4.14
N HIS A 35 -20.76 -3.42 -3.09
CA HIS A 35 -21.74 -4.51 -3.04
C HIS A 35 -23.00 -4.24 -3.87
N VAL A 36 -23.42 -2.98 -4.03
CA VAL A 36 -24.61 -2.60 -4.84
C VAL A 36 -24.32 -2.79 -6.32
N CYS A 37 -23.10 -2.47 -6.77
CA CYS A 37 -22.68 -2.68 -8.15
C CYS A 37 -22.49 -4.16 -8.52
N GLN A 38 -22.81 -5.15 -7.68
CA GLN A 38 -22.51 -6.58 -7.95
C GLN A 38 -23.49 -7.26 -8.90
N SER A 39 -24.63 -6.64 -9.25
CA SER A 39 -25.56 -7.22 -10.24
C SER A 39 -24.88 -7.44 -11.59
N PRO A 40 -24.72 -8.70 -12.05
CA PRO A 40 -24.03 -8.98 -13.31
C PRO A 40 -24.73 -8.37 -14.52
N ALA A 41 -26.06 -8.32 -14.51
CA ALA A 41 -26.86 -7.74 -15.58
C ALA A 41 -26.64 -6.22 -15.70
N TYR A 42 -26.66 -5.51 -14.57
CA TYR A 42 -26.41 -4.07 -14.54
C TYR A 42 -24.98 -3.72 -15.00
N ARG A 43 -23.98 -4.49 -14.52
CA ARG A 43 -22.59 -4.35 -15.00
C ARG A 43 -22.49 -4.54 -16.51
N ALA A 44 -23.09 -5.61 -17.04
CA ALA A 44 -23.05 -5.91 -18.46
C ALA A 44 -23.69 -4.78 -19.30
N GLU A 45 -24.82 -4.22 -18.85
CA GLU A 45 -25.48 -3.09 -19.50
C GLU A 45 -24.58 -1.85 -19.55
N ILE A 46 -24.01 -1.44 -18.40
CA ILE A 46 -23.11 -0.30 -18.31
C ILE A 46 -21.90 -0.49 -19.23
N VAL A 47 -21.27 -1.66 -19.19
CA VAL A 47 -20.12 -1.98 -20.04
C VAL A 47 -20.50 -1.94 -21.52
N GLN A 48 -21.65 -2.50 -21.90
CA GLN A 48 -22.12 -2.45 -23.28
C GLN A 48 -22.32 -1.01 -23.77
N ARG A 49 -22.86 -0.13 -22.91
CA ARG A 49 -23.04 1.30 -23.23
C ARG A 49 -21.70 2.03 -23.39
N ILE A 50 -20.72 1.75 -22.53
CA ILE A 50 -19.35 2.27 -22.68
C ILE A 50 -18.75 1.80 -24.01
N MET A 51 -18.81 0.50 -24.32
CA MET A 51 -18.25 -0.03 -25.56
C MET A 51 -18.94 0.53 -26.81
N SER A 52 -20.26 0.77 -26.75
CA SER A 52 -21.01 1.43 -27.82
C SER A 52 -20.53 2.87 -28.05
N LEU A 53 -20.26 3.63 -26.98
CA LEU A 53 -19.68 4.97 -27.07
C LEU A 53 -18.30 4.92 -27.71
N LEU A 54 -17.41 4.04 -27.24
CA LEU A 54 -16.05 3.90 -27.77
C LEU A 54 -16.03 3.46 -29.24
N ALA A 55 -16.96 2.60 -29.65
CA ALA A 55 -17.12 2.22 -31.05
C ALA A 55 -17.66 3.38 -31.91
N SER A 56 -18.52 4.23 -31.34
CA SER A 56 -19.04 5.42 -32.04
C SER A 56 -17.98 6.51 -32.23
N TYR A 57 -17.03 6.64 -31.29
CA TYR A 57 -15.89 7.55 -31.38
C TYR A 57 -15.10 7.39 -32.70
N LYS A 58 -14.98 6.15 -33.18
CA LYS A 58 -14.29 5.79 -34.42
C LYS A 58 -14.93 6.39 -35.68
N LYS A 59 -16.25 6.55 -35.68
CA LYS A 59 -17.01 6.85 -36.91
C LYS A 59 -17.16 8.33 -37.19
N GLU A 60 -16.94 9.19 -36.20
CA GLU A 60 -17.45 10.58 -36.25
C GLU A 60 -16.34 11.59 -36.01
N ARG A 61 -15.99 12.35 -37.05
CA ARG A 61 -14.93 13.37 -37.01
C ARG A 61 -15.38 14.74 -36.45
N GLU A 62 -16.67 14.94 -36.17
CA GLU A 62 -17.19 16.30 -35.96
C GLU A 62 -17.21 16.78 -34.51
N VAL A 63 -17.39 15.90 -33.51
CA VAL A 63 -17.26 16.26 -32.09
C VAL A 63 -16.82 15.05 -31.25
N PRO A 64 -15.64 15.07 -30.62
CA PRO A 64 -15.24 14.03 -29.68
C PRO A 64 -16.04 14.14 -28.36
N PRO A 65 -16.29 13.03 -27.64
CA PRO A 65 -16.79 13.03 -26.27
C PRO A 65 -15.89 13.85 -25.34
N ASP A 66 -16.49 14.38 -24.27
CA ASP A 66 -15.77 15.11 -23.23
C ASP A 66 -14.68 14.21 -22.58
N PRO A 67 -13.42 14.69 -22.44
CA PRO A 67 -12.36 13.99 -21.71
C PRO A 67 -12.79 13.46 -20.34
N ASN A 68 -13.67 14.18 -19.61
CA ASN A 68 -14.19 13.70 -18.32
C ASN A 68 -15.05 12.43 -18.46
N LEU A 69 -15.79 12.29 -19.57
CA LEU A 69 -16.55 11.07 -19.84
C LEU A 69 -15.61 9.91 -20.17
N MET A 70 -14.52 10.18 -20.90
CA MET A 70 -13.49 9.17 -21.20
C MET A 70 -12.79 8.69 -19.93
N GLU A 71 -12.47 9.61 -19.01
CA GLU A 71 -11.96 9.29 -17.68
C GLU A 71 -12.90 8.32 -16.93
N LEU A 72 -14.19 8.65 -16.85
CA LEU A 72 -15.19 7.83 -16.16
C LEU A 72 -15.32 6.44 -16.78
N CYS A 73 -15.37 6.35 -18.12
CA CYS A 73 -15.39 5.07 -18.84
C CYS A 73 -14.18 4.21 -18.48
N SER A 74 -12.97 4.78 -18.53
CA SER A 74 -11.73 4.09 -18.18
C SER A 74 -11.73 3.56 -16.74
N VAL A 75 -12.11 4.40 -15.78
CA VAL A 75 -12.16 4.05 -14.36
C VAL A 75 -13.18 2.95 -14.11
N VAL A 76 -14.39 3.05 -14.66
CA VAL A 76 -15.45 2.06 -14.44
C VAL A 76 -15.06 0.71 -15.02
N LEU A 77 -14.47 0.67 -16.22
CA LEU A 77 -13.98 -0.58 -16.80
C LEU A 77 -12.88 -1.24 -15.95
N LEU A 78 -11.95 -0.45 -15.39
CA LEU A 78 -10.93 -0.95 -14.46
C LEU A 78 -11.56 -1.49 -13.17
N ASN A 79 -12.50 -0.75 -12.58
CA ASN A 79 -13.20 -1.16 -11.35
C ASN A 79 -14.02 -2.44 -11.55
N PHE A 80 -14.57 -2.65 -12.75
CA PHE A 80 -15.32 -3.86 -13.10
C PHE A 80 -14.45 -5.03 -13.57
N ARG A 81 -13.13 -4.85 -13.64
CA ARG A 81 -12.17 -5.87 -14.08
C ARG A 81 -12.36 -6.31 -15.54
N GLU A 82 -12.81 -5.40 -16.38
CA GLU A 82 -13.04 -5.65 -17.81
C GLU A 82 -11.73 -5.56 -18.61
N TRP A 83 -10.75 -6.38 -18.23
CA TRP A 83 -9.38 -6.32 -18.77
C TRP A 83 -9.34 -6.54 -20.27
N ASP A 84 -9.97 -7.61 -20.76
CA ASP A 84 -9.95 -7.98 -22.18
C ASP A 84 -10.57 -6.89 -23.05
N LYS A 85 -11.74 -6.37 -22.63
CA LYS A 85 -12.41 -5.27 -23.33
C LYS A 85 -11.56 -4.00 -23.37
N LEU A 86 -10.83 -3.68 -22.29
CA LEU A 86 -9.91 -2.54 -22.28
C LEU A 86 -8.73 -2.73 -23.24
N ILE A 87 -8.20 -3.95 -23.30
CA ILE A 87 -7.03 -4.29 -24.13
C ILE A 87 -7.39 -4.30 -25.61
N ASP A 88 -8.59 -4.73 -25.96
CA ASP A 88 -9.08 -4.79 -27.34
C ASP A 88 -9.39 -3.39 -27.94
N ILE A 89 -9.45 -2.33 -27.13
CA ILE A 89 -9.65 -0.96 -27.61
C ILE A 89 -8.41 -0.48 -28.38
N GLU A 90 -8.63 0.12 -29.56
CA GLU A 90 -7.60 0.68 -30.43
C GLU A 90 -6.80 1.82 -29.73
N HIS A 91 -5.49 1.92 -30.02
CA HIS A 91 -4.56 2.80 -29.28
C HIS A 91 -4.80 4.31 -29.41
N LYS A 92 -5.60 4.80 -30.36
CA LYS A 92 -5.71 6.25 -30.67
C LYS A 92 -6.94 6.95 -30.07
N VAL A 93 -7.58 6.38 -29.07
CA VAL A 93 -8.84 6.92 -28.53
C VAL A 93 -8.60 8.18 -27.69
N ASP A 94 -7.99 8.01 -26.51
CA ASP A 94 -7.78 9.06 -25.52
C ASP A 94 -6.68 8.63 -24.53
N PHE A 95 -6.01 9.59 -23.88
CA PHE A 95 -4.91 9.32 -22.95
C PHE A 95 -5.36 8.60 -21.67
N TYR A 96 -6.60 8.80 -21.18
CA TYR A 96 -7.12 8.03 -20.04
C TYR A 96 -7.35 6.57 -20.40
N ILE A 97 -7.88 6.30 -21.59
CA ILE A 97 -8.10 4.93 -22.08
C ILE A 97 -6.77 4.23 -22.33
N GLN A 98 -5.78 4.93 -22.90
CA GLN A 98 -4.43 4.41 -23.06
C GLN A 98 -3.80 4.04 -21.71
N PHE A 99 -3.86 4.93 -20.71
CA PHE A 99 -3.37 4.63 -19.37
C PHE A 99 -4.11 3.44 -18.74
N ALA A 100 -5.44 3.41 -18.83
CA ALA A 100 -6.25 2.31 -18.31
C ALA A 100 -5.94 0.96 -18.98
N LYS A 101 -5.69 0.97 -20.30
CA LYS A 101 -5.26 -0.22 -21.05
C LYS A 101 -3.93 -0.77 -20.55
N ILE A 102 -2.94 0.10 -20.32
CA ILE A 102 -1.63 -0.31 -19.78
C ILE A 102 -1.79 -0.92 -18.39
N VAL A 103 -2.58 -0.28 -17.51
CA VAL A 103 -2.89 -0.81 -16.18
C VAL A 103 -3.62 -2.16 -16.27
N ALA A 104 -4.60 -2.29 -17.17
CA ALA A 104 -5.34 -3.54 -17.38
C ALA A 104 -4.44 -4.69 -17.88
N ASN A 105 -3.50 -4.41 -18.77
CA ASN A 105 -2.49 -5.38 -19.21
C ASN A 105 -1.69 -5.93 -18.02
N VAL A 106 -1.19 -5.04 -17.15
CA VAL A 106 -0.46 -5.45 -15.94
C VAL A 106 -1.37 -6.26 -15.00
N CYS A 107 -2.61 -5.83 -14.76
CA CYS A 107 -3.57 -6.55 -13.91
C CYS A 107 -3.87 -7.96 -14.43
N LYS A 108 -4.07 -8.10 -15.74
CA LYS A 108 -4.33 -9.39 -16.40
C LYS A 108 -3.13 -10.31 -16.29
N GLU A 109 -1.92 -9.81 -16.50
CA GLU A 109 -0.71 -10.61 -16.38
C GLU A 109 -0.44 -11.03 -14.93
N VAL A 110 -0.56 -10.12 -13.96
CA VAL A 110 -0.35 -10.43 -12.53
C VAL A 110 -1.33 -11.50 -12.06
N SER A 111 -2.59 -11.44 -12.52
CA SER A 111 -3.60 -12.47 -12.25
C SER A 111 -3.20 -13.85 -12.81
N ASN A 112 -2.43 -13.87 -13.90
CA ASN A 112 -1.88 -15.06 -14.55
C ASN A 112 -0.42 -15.35 -14.15
N LYS A 113 0.11 -14.73 -13.09
CA LYS A 113 1.50 -14.86 -12.62
C LYS A 113 2.58 -14.44 -13.64
N GLY A 114 2.25 -13.51 -14.54
CA GLY A 114 3.16 -12.85 -15.48
C GLY A 114 3.56 -11.43 -15.04
N ALA A 115 4.57 -10.85 -15.70
CA ALA A 115 5.13 -9.53 -15.36
C ALA A 115 5.78 -8.78 -16.56
N LYS A 116 5.45 -9.12 -17.80
CA LYS A 116 6.09 -8.55 -19.00
C LYS A 116 5.66 -7.09 -19.25
N SER A 117 4.39 -6.80 -19.00
CA SER A 117 3.77 -5.50 -19.26
C SER A 117 4.03 -4.46 -18.17
N SER A 118 4.61 -4.84 -17.02
CA SER A 118 4.87 -3.91 -15.90
C SER A 118 5.86 -2.81 -16.26
N LYS A 119 6.81 -3.10 -17.16
CA LYS A 119 7.79 -2.13 -17.65
C LYS A 119 7.13 -0.98 -18.41
N GLU A 120 6.09 -1.25 -19.20
CA GLU A 120 5.35 -0.22 -19.93
C GLU A 120 4.64 0.74 -18.97
N LEU A 121 4.01 0.21 -17.92
CA LEU A 121 3.39 1.04 -16.88
C LEU A 121 4.42 1.92 -16.15
N TRP A 122 5.57 1.33 -15.81
CA TRP A 122 6.69 2.05 -15.20
C TRP A 122 7.16 3.22 -16.06
N GLU A 123 7.47 2.95 -17.34
CA GLU A 123 7.93 3.97 -18.29
C GLU A 123 6.87 5.04 -18.58
N THR A 124 5.58 4.71 -18.44
CA THR A 124 4.46 5.66 -18.59
C THR A 124 4.32 6.58 -17.37
N ILE A 125 4.57 6.08 -16.16
CA ILE A 125 4.42 6.83 -14.91
C ILE A 125 5.61 7.78 -14.67
N LEU A 126 6.84 7.36 -14.95
CA LEU A 126 8.04 8.17 -14.65
C LEU A 126 7.97 9.62 -15.19
N PRO A 127 7.63 9.87 -16.47
CA PRO A 127 7.65 11.23 -17.04
C PRO A 127 6.67 12.20 -16.36
N ILE A 128 5.59 11.69 -15.74
CA ILE A 128 4.59 12.49 -15.01
C ILE A 128 5.24 13.26 -13.85
N PHE A 129 6.33 12.72 -13.29
CA PHE A 129 7.04 13.26 -12.14
C PHE A 129 8.34 14.00 -12.48
N ASN A 130 8.63 14.23 -13.76
CA ASN A 130 9.77 15.06 -14.18
C ASN A 130 9.68 16.47 -13.56
N ASN A 131 10.82 17.01 -13.13
CA ASN A 131 10.91 18.34 -12.58
C ASN A 131 10.99 19.37 -13.72
N PRO A 132 10.00 20.27 -13.88
CA PRO A 132 10.04 21.26 -14.95
C PRO A 132 11.23 22.24 -14.80
N ALA A 133 11.77 22.44 -13.59
CA ALA A 133 12.89 23.34 -13.33
C ALA A 133 14.24 22.83 -13.87
N THR A 134 14.47 21.51 -13.91
CA THR A 134 15.74 20.92 -14.38
C THR A 134 15.88 20.97 -15.90
N ASN A 135 14.78 21.08 -16.64
CA ASN A 135 14.80 21.22 -18.10
C ASN A 135 15.22 22.61 -18.59
N GLN A 136 15.29 23.62 -17.71
CA GLN A 136 15.65 24.99 -18.11
C GLN A 136 17.18 25.24 -18.24
N HIS A 137 18.04 24.31 -17.82
CA HIS A 137 19.48 24.55 -17.69
C HIS A 137 20.39 23.98 -18.79
N LYS A 138 19.86 23.29 -19.81
CA LYS A 138 20.68 22.90 -20.98
C LYS A 138 20.75 24.03 -22.02
N ARG A 139 21.36 25.16 -21.66
CA ARG A 139 21.78 26.21 -22.62
C ARG A 139 23.09 25.78 -23.28
N THR A 140 23.22 25.97 -24.59
CA THR A 140 24.50 25.80 -25.30
C THR A 140 25.41 27.01 -25.04
N ASN A 141 26.72 26.85 -25.22
CA ASN A 141 27.74 27.92 -25.13
C ASN A 141 27.50 29.12 -26.08
N SER A 142 26.45 29.09 -26.90
CA SER A 142 26.03 30.15 -27.82
C SER A 142 24.85 31.00 -27.32
N GLY A 143 24.34 30.77 -26.09
CA GLY A 143 23.20 31.52 -25.55
C GLY A 143 21.85 31.18 -26.20
N MET A 144 21.81 30.24 -27.15
CA MET A 144 20.58 29.71 -27.72
C MET A 144 20.02 28.59 -26.84
N SER A 145 18.71 28.64 -26.59
CA SER A 145 17.96 27.51 -26.05
C SER A 145 18.18 26.33 -27.00
N LYS A 146 18.72 25.20 -26.51
CA LYS A 146 18.69 23.97 -27.27
C LYS A 146 17.20 23.64 -27.43
N GLU A 147 16.63 23.81 -28.62
CA GLU A 147 15.36 23.18 -28.95
C GLU A 147 15.60 21.68 -28.80
N MET A 148 15.23 21.15 -27.63
CA MET A 148 15.10 19.71 -27.49
C MET A 148 14.11 19.27 -28.56
N PRO A 149 14.36 18.16 -29.27
CA PRO A 149 13.34 17.60 -30.14
C PRO A 149 12.06 17.46 -29.31
N ARG A 150 10.95 18.02 -29.83
CA ARG A 150 9.63 18.02 -29.17
C ARG A 150 9.12 16.60 -28.82
N ASP A 151 9.83 15.56 -29.25
CA ASP A 151 9.59 14.14 -28.98
C ASP A 151 10.33 13.56 -27.75
N ALA A 152 10.97 14.38 -26.93
CA ALA A 152 11.45 13.94 -25.62
C ALA A 152 10.27 13.71 -24.65
N SER A 153 9.60 12.56 -24.81
CA SER A 153 8.62 11.93 -23.91
C SER A 153 7.73 12.92 -23.14
N ALA A 154 6.79 13.54 -23.83
CA ALA A 154 5.69 14.23 -23.18
C ALA A 154 4.91 13.21 -22.33
N ALA A 155 4.78 13.47 -21.04
CA ALA A 155 4.02 12.62 -20.14
C ALA A 155 2.58 12.43 -20.65
N ILE A 156 2.03 11.23 -20.53
CA ILE A 156 0.67 10.90 -20.98
C ILE A 156 -0.40 11.78 -20.32
N MET A 157 -0.15 12.21 -19.09
CA MET A 157 -0.99 13.14 -18.33
C MET A 157 -0.16 13.90 -17.29
N ASN A 158 -0.73 14.94 -16.70
CA ASN A 158 -0.11 15.66 -15.59
C ASN A 158 -0.42 15.01 -14.22
N ARG A 159 0.29 15.45 -13.19
CA ARG A 159 0.19 14.92 -11.81
C ARG A 159 -1.22 15.04 -11.22
N ALA A 160 -1.88 16.18 -11.46
CA ALA A 160 -3.22 16.43 -10.96
C ALA A 160 -4.25 15.49 -11.62
N GLN A 161 -4.14 15.31 -12.94
CA GLN A 161 -4.98 14.37 -13.70
C GLN A 161 -4.80 12.94 -13.22
N LEU A 162 -3.55 12.48 -13.02
CA LEU A 162 -3.26 11.16 -12.49
C LEU A 162 -3.93 10.94 -11.13
N PHE A 163 -3.79 11.90 -10.23
CA PHE A 163 -4.39 11.78 -8.90
C PHE A 163 -5.92 11.80 -8.95
N GLN A 164 -6.53 12.67 -9.77
CA GLN A 164 -7.99 12.72 -9.95
C GLN A 164 -8.55 11.44 -10.55
N PHE A 165 -7.79 10.79 -11.44
CA PHE A 165 -8.12 9.46 -11.98
C PHE A 165 -8.07 8.40 -10.88
N ILE A 166 -6.98 8.36 -10.11
CA ILE A 166 -6.77 7.38 -9.02
C ILE A 166 -7.86 7.48 -7.95
N LYS A 167 -8.30 8.69 -7.59
CA LYS A 167 -9.36 8.89 -6.58
C LYS A 167 -10.71 8.26 -6.94
N LYS A 168 -10.93 7.91 -8.20
CA LYS A 168 -12.17 7.24 -8.65
C LYS A 168 -12.01 5.72 -8.71
N LEU A 169 -10.80 5.19 -8.57
CA LEU A 169 -10.53 3.75 -8.55
C LEU A 169 -10.92 3.14 -7.20
N LYS A 170 -11.50 1.95 -7.26
CA LYS A 170 -11.96 1.15 -6.12
C LYS A 170 -11.46 -0.29 -6.15
N ASP A 171 -11.01 -0.82 -7.28
CA ASP A 171 -10.55 -2.22 -7.35
C ASP A 171 -9.20 -2.42 -6.62
N ILE A 172 -9.13 -3.50 -5.83
CA ILE A 172 -7.98 -3.83 -4.98
C ILE A 172 -6.72 -4.09 -5.81
N LEU A 173 -6.82 -4.85 -6.91
CA LEU A 173 -5.66 -5.22 -7.71
C LEU A 173 -5.11 -3.99 -8.45
N VAL A 174 -5.99 -3.19 -9.02
CA VAL A 174 -5.62 -1.94 -9.71
C VAL A 174 -4.91 -0.98 -8.75
N LEU A 175 -5.52 -0.70 -7.59
CA LEU A 175 -4.91 0.16 -6.57
C LEU A 175 -3.60 -0.42 -6.05
N GLY A 176 -3.54 -1.73 -5.80
CA GLY A 176 -2.33 -2.41 -5.32
C GLY A 176 -1.15 -2.30 -6.29
N ILE A 177 -1.40 -2.45 -7.59
CA ILE A 177 -0.37 -2.27 -8.63
C ILE A 177 0.13 -0.82 -8.66
N ILE A 178 -0.79 0.16 -8.64
CA ILE A 178 -0.42 1.58 -8.68
C ILE A 178 0.36 1.98 -7.41
N ILE A 179 -0.10 1.57 -6.23
CA ILE A 179 0.57 1.79 -4.94
C ILE A 179 1.97 1.18 -4.97
N SER A 180 2.10 -0.07 -5.42
CA SER A 180 3.38 -0.76 -5.52
C SER A 180 4.35 -0.04 -6.46
N CYS A 181 3.86 0.43 -7.62
CA CYS A 181 4.66 1.20 -8.57
C CYS A 181 5.17 2.51 -7.96
N LEU A 182 4.28 3.29 -7.34
CA LEU A 182 4.62 4.56 -6.71
C LEU A 182 5.54 4.39 -5.49
N ALA A 183 5.31 3.35 -4.67
CA ALA A 183 6.17 3.01 -3.53
C ALA A 183 7.58 2.64 -3.99
N LYS A 184 7.71 1.83 -5.07
CA LYS A 184 9.02 1.49 -5.63
C LYS A 184 9.73 2.73 -6.11
N PHE A 185 9.03 3.59 -6.83
CA PHE A 185 9.60 4.83 -7.33
C PHE A 185 10.08 5.72 -6.17
N TYR A 186 9.27 5.87 -5.13
CA TYR A 186 9.64 6.62 -3.93
C TYR A 186 10.88 6.03 -3.23
N ASN A 187 10.94 4.72 -3.03
CA ASN A 187 12.09 4.05 -2.40
C ASN A 187 13.39 4.30 -3.18
N ILE A 188 13.34 4.19 -4.52
CA ILE A 188 14.52 4.44 -5.37
C ILE A 188 14.99 5.89 -5.26
N LEU A 189 14.06 6.87 -5.23
CA LEU A 189 14.43 8.28 -5.12
C LEU A 189 14.92 8.69 -3.73
N LYS A 190 14.43 8.03 -2.68
CA LYS A 190 14.84 8.29 -1.30
C LYS A 190 16.30 7.89 -1.04
N ASP A 191 16.77 6.83 -1.70
CA ASP A 191 18.14 6.30 -1.59
C ASP A 191 18.59 6.04 -0.14
N ASP A 192 17.68 5.54 0.70
CA ASP A 192 17.92 5.20 2.11
C ASP A 192 17.38 3.79 2.40
N SER A 193 18.30 2.85 2.61
CA SER A 193 18.00 1.44 2.87
C SER A 193 17.47 1.16 4.27
N VAL A 194 17.62 2.08 5.22
CA VAL A 194 17.23 1.86 6.63
C VAL A 194 15.72 2.01 6.83
N GLY A 195 15.02 2.63 5.87
CA GLY A 195 13.57 2.81 5.89
C GLY A 195 12.95 2.56 4.52
N GLU A 196 13.26 1.41 3.93
CA GLU A 196 12.59 0.96 2.70
C GLU A 196 11.13 0.62 3.03
N ILE A 197 10.21 1.17 2.22
CA ILE A 197 8.77 0.94 2.37
C ILE A 197 8.39 -0.40 1.74
N PHE A 198 7.61 -1.23 2.43
CA PHE A 198 7.12 -2.51 1.92
C PHE A 198 6.31 -2.38 0.61
N LEU A 199 6.51 -3.34 -0.29
CA LEU A 199 5.80 -3.46 -1.57
C LEU A 199 5.19 -4.85 -1.75
N GLU A 200 3.89 -4.90 -1.98
CA GLU A 200 3.16 -6.15 -2.26
C GLU A 200 3.59 -6.82 -3.58
N TYR A 201 3.92 -6.01 -4.59
CA TYR A 201 4.33 -6.49 -5.92
C TYR A 201 5.77 -6.08 -6.26
N GLN A 202 6.70 -6.27 -5.34
CA GLN A 202 8.10 -5.84 -5.49
C GLN A 202 8.76 -6.35 -6.79
N GLY A 203 8.47 -7.59 -7.19
CA GLY A 203 9.08 -8.24 -8.35
C GLY A 203 8.65 -7.69 -9.72
N LEU A 204 7.67 -6.79 -9.79
CA LEU A 204 7.19 -6.23 -11.06
C LEU A 204 8.08 -5.10 -11.59
N TRP A 205 8.84 -4.44 -10.71
CA TRP A 205 9.41 -3.13 -11.00
C TRP A 205 10.93 -3.16 -11.13
N PRO A 206 11.51 -2.29 -11.98
CA PRO A 206 12.95 -2.10 -12.03
C PRO A 206 13.54 -1.71 -10.67
N THR A 207 14.78 -2.11 -10.42
CA THR A 207 15.52 -1.76 -9.19
C THR A 207 16.27 -0.44 -9.30
N ILE A 208 16.58 0.03 -10.52
CA ILE A 208 17.40 1.21 -10.78
C ILE A 208 16.66 2.12 -11.76
N ILE A 209 16.73 3.43 -11.51
CA ILE A 209 16.26 4.47 -12.43
C ILE A 209 17.46 5.29 -12.90
N SER A 210 17.54 5.52 -14.21
CA SER A 210 18.54 6.43 -14.77
C SER A 210 18.15 7.89 -14.51
N ASN A 211 19.12 8.73 -14.13
CA ASN A 211 18.90 10.17 -13.89
C ASN A 211 17.85 10.48 -12.80
N SER A 212 17.92 9.82 -11.64
CA SER A 212 17.01 10.02 -10.50
C SER A 212 16.80 11.51 -10.12
N ASN A 213 17.84 12.34 -10.25
CA ASN A 213 17.82 13.77 -9.96
C ASN A 213 16.82 14.59 -10.80
N VAL A 214 16.33 14.05 -11.93
CA VAL A 214 15.36 14.75 -12.79
C VAL A 214 13.94 14.67 -12.21
N PHE A 215 13.67 13.72 -11.31
CA PHE A 215 12.34 13.50 -10.77
C PHE A 215 12.10 14.30 -9.49
N ASN A 216 10.85 14.73 -9.30
CA ASN A 216 10.44 15.42 -8.08
C ASN A 216 10.00 14.40 -7.01
N MET A 217 10.92 14.04 -6.12
CA MET A 217 10.68 13.08 -5.02
C MET A 217 9.51 13.49 -4.12
N SER A 218 9.37 14.77 -3.80
CA SER A 218 8.28 15.26 -2.95
C SER A 218 6.91 15.01 -3.59
N ALA A 219 6.79 15.27 -4.89
CA ALA A 219 5.55 15.02 -5.63
C ALA A 219 5.22 13.52 -5.76
N VAL A 220 6.24 12.67 -5.95
CA VAL A 220 6.05 11.20 -5.92
C VAL A 220 5.54 10.77 -4.55
N GLY A 221 6.17 11.25 -3.47
CA GLY A 221 5.78 10.95 -2.10
C GLY A 221 4.37 11.42 -1.75
N GLU A 222 3.95 12.59 -2.23
CA GLU A 222 2.60 13.12 -2.04
C GLU A 222 1.55 12.25 -2.74
N ILE A 223 1.72 11.99 -4.04
CA ILE A 223 0.74 11.19 -4.80
C ILE A 223 0.70 9.75 -4.27
N PHE A 224 1.84 9.17 -3.92
CA PHE A 224 1.93 7.85 -3.29
C PHE A 224 1.12 7.80 -1.99
N GLN A 225 1.38 8.72 -1.05
CA GLN A 225 0.70 8.72 0.25
C GLN A 225 -0.80 9.01 0.12
N ASN A 226 -1.19 9.93 -0.77
CA ASN A 226 -2.60 10.22 -1.02
C ASN A 226 -3.32 9.03 -1.67
N THR A 227 -2.65 8.31 -2.57
CA THR A 227 -3.17 7.08 -3.18
C THR A 227 -3.36 5.98 -2.13
N LEU A 228 -2.37 5.79 -1.25
CA LEU A 228 -2.46 4.81 -0.17
C LEU A 228 -3.56 5.16 0.83
N HIS A 229 -3.72 6.44 1.17
CA HIS A 229 -4.80 6.91 2.04
C HIS A 229 -6.18 6.67 1.42
N HIS A 230 -6.35 7.02 0.13
CA HIS A 230 -7.56 6.72 -0.63
C HIS A 230 -7.88 5.23 -0.62
N ALA A 231 -6.89 4.39 -0.93
CA ALA A 231 -7.07 2.94 -0.99
C ALA A 231 -7.48 2.34 0.37
N LEU A 232 -6.87 2.78 1.48
CA LEU A 232 -7.25 2.37 2.83
C LEU A 232 -8.61 2.93 3.27
N SER A 233 -9.09 4.05 2.71
CA SER A 233 -10.45 4.53 2.98
C SER A 233 -11.53 3.63 2.38
N ILE A 234 -11.20 2.93 1.28
CA ILE A 234 -12.10 2.00 0.59
C ILE A 234 -11.95 0.58 1.16
N HIS A 235 -10.71 0.12 1.35
CA HIS A 235 -10.39 -1.21 1.88
C HIS A 235 -9.56 -1.10 3.16
N PRO A 236 -10.18 -0.74 4.30
CA PRO A 236 -9.48 -0.47 5.56
C PRO A 236 -8.80 -1.70 6.17
N THR A 237 -9.19 -2.90 5.76
CA THR A 237 -8.66 -4.17 6.24
C THR A 237 -7.59 -4.77 5.31
N HIS A 238 -7.12 -4.04 4.30
CA HIS A 238 -6.10 -4.58 3.40
C HIS A 238 -4.72 -4.64 4.09
N THR A 239 -4.29 -5.83 4.50
CA THR A 239 -3.11 -6.03 5.34
C THR A 239 -1.82 -5.46 4.74
N SER A 240 -1.54 -5.73 3.46
CA SER A 240 -0.35 -5.22 2.77
C SER A 240 -0.29 -3.68 2.81
N TRP A 241 -1.43 -3.01 2.68
CA TRP A 241 -1.51 -1.55 2.67
C TRP A 241 -1.40 -0.97 4.07
N LEU A 242 -1.94 -1.65 5.08
CA LEU A 242 -1.73 -1.30 6.49
C LEU A 242 -0.24 -1.39 6.85
N ARG A 243 0.46 -2.45 6.41
CA ARG A 243 1.93 -2.57 6.55
C ARG A 243 2.65 -1.41 5.88
N THR A 244 2.40 -1.17 4.59
CA THR A 244 2.99 -0.06 3.83
C THR A 244 2.72 1.29 4.51
N LYS A 245 1.52 1.51 5.06
CA LYS A 245 1.19 2.74 5.79
C LYS A 245 1.98 2.85 7.09
N GLY A 246 2.18 1.75 7.81
CA GLY A 246 3.06 1.69 8.97
C GLY A 246 4.49 2.11 8.63
N ASP A 247 5.05 1.60 7.52
CA ASP A 247 6.39 1.99 7.04
C ASP A 247 6.49 3.47 6.68
N VAL A 248 5.45 4.04 6.05
CA VAL A 248 5.39 5.49 5.81
C VAL A 248 5.47 6.27 7.11
N MET A 249 4.68 5.91 8.13
CA MET A 249 4.70 6.59 9.43
C MET A 249 6.06 6.41 10.13
N TYR A 250 6.66 5.23 10.01
CA TYR A 250 7.98 4.91 10.54
C TYR A 250 9.07 5.81 9.95
N VAL A 251 9.11 5.94 8.62
CA VAL A 251 10.07 6.81 7.91
C VAL A 251 9.86 8.28 8.27
N GLN A 252 8.62 8.69 8.57
CA GLN A 252 8.29 10.04 9.05
C GLN A 252 8.61 10.28 10.53
N GLY A 253 9.14 9.28 11.25
CA GLY A 253 9.46 9.37 12.67
C GLY A 253 8.22 9.30 13.59
N GLN A 254 7.05 8.98 13.07
CA GLN A 254 5.81 8.85 13.83
C GLN A 254 5.64 7.42 14.37
N TYR A 255 6.49 7.06 15.34
CA TYR A 255 6.63 5.68 15.83
C TYR A 255 5.34 5.09 16.45
N GLY A 256 4.57 5.89 17.20
CA GLY A 256 3.30 5.43 17.78
C GLY A 256 2.26 5.10 16.71
N SER A 257 2.15 5.94 15.67
CA SER A 257 1.26 5.67 14.54
C SER A 257 1.75 4.50 13.68
N ALA A 258 3.07 4.32 13.54
CA ALA A 258 3.63 3.15 12.86
C ALA A 258 3.20 1.86 13.57
N LEU A 259 3.36 1.77 14.90
CA LEU A 259 2.90 0.62 15.69
C LEU A 259 1.39 0.39 15.56
N LYS A 260 0.57 1.46 15.58
CA LYS A 260 -0.87 1.35 15.33
C LYS A 260 -1.18 0.62 14.02
N TYR A 261 -0.54 1.01 12.92
CA TYR A 261 -0.77 0.37 11.62
C TYR A 261 -0.20 -1.05 11.53
N TYR A 262 0.99 -1.30 12.08
CA TYR A 262 1.56 -2.65 12.12
C TYR A 262 0.69 -3.61 12.94
N ILE A 263 0.15 -3.16 14.07
CA ILE A 263 -0.75 -3.97 14.90
C ILE A 263 -2.13 -4.13 14.26
N SER A 264 -2.64 -3.12 13.56
CA SER A 264 -3.85 -3.26 12.75
C SER A 264 -3.68 -4.34 11.68
N ALA A 265 -2.55 -4.33 10.95
CA ALA A 265 -2.23 -5.36 9.97
C ALA A 265 -2.13 -6.75 10.63
N ALA A 266 -1.48 -6.83 11.79
CA ALA A 266 -1.32 -8.09 12.50
C ALA A 266 -2.68 -8.66 12.93
N MET A 267 -3.54 -7.81 13.53
CA MET A 267 -4.88 -8.18 13.97
C MET A 267 -5.75 -8.70 12.83
N VAL A 268 -5.75 -8.03 11.68
CA VAL A 268 -6.57 -8.43 10.53
C VAL A 268 -6.05 -9.74 9.91
N SER A 269 -4.73 -9.88 9.75
CA SER A 269 -4.14 -11.04 9.09
C SER A 269 -4.15 -12.34 9.92
N SER A 270 -4.33 -12.22 11.24
CA SER A 270 -4.30 -13.34 12.19
C SER A 270 -5.66 -13.66 12.80
N ASP A 271 -6.74 -13.05 12.30
CA ASP A 271 -8.08 -13.15 12.90
C ASP A 271 -8.06 -12.86 14.41
N TYR A 272 -7.73 -11.62 14.76
CA TYR A 272 -7.60 -11.15 16.14
C TYR A 272 -6.57 -11.94 16.98
N PHE A 273 -5.43 -12.26 16.34
CA PHE A 273 -4.31 -12.98 16.96
C PHE A 273 -4.66 -14.42 17.36
N SER A 274 -5.65 -15.01 16.68
CA SER A 274 -6.06 -16.41 16.88
C SER A 274 -5.26 -17.36 16.00
N LEU A 275 -4.72 -16.86 14.89
CA LEU A 275 -3.90 -17.60 13.92
C LEU A 275 -2.46 -17.07 13.89
N PRO A 276 -1.48 -17.87 13.43
CA PRO A 276 -0.11 -17.40 13.22
C PRO A 276 -0.04 -16.23 12.21
N LEU A 277 0.85 -15.28 12.46
CA LEU A 277 1.08 -14.16 11.55
C LEU A 277 1.73 -14.62 10.24
N PRO A 278 1.25 -14.18 9.06
CA PRO A 278 1.86 -14.55 7.78
C PRO A 278 3.27 -13.97 7.63
N LYS A 279 4.28 -14.83 7.44
CA LYS A 279 5.69 -14.39 7.24
C LYS A 279 5.90 -13.47 6.04
N ALA A 280 5.06 -13.56 5.01
CA ALA A 280 5.11 -12.66 3.85
C ALA A 280 4.85 -11.18 4.21
N ILE A 281 4.18 -10.93 5.34
CA ILE A 281 3.83 -9.60 5.84
C ILE A 281 4.62 -9.29 7.11
N PHE A 282 4.85 -10.27 7.97
CA PHE A 282 5.58 -10.13 9.22
C PHE A 282 6.90 -10.90 9.15
N ASP A 283 7.83 -10.30 8.43
CA ASP A 283 9.23 -10.74 8.36
C ASP A 283 10.08 -10.09 9.46
N ASP A 284 11.34 -10.51 9.56
CA ASP A 284 12.32 -9.96 10.51
C ASP A 284 12.50 -8.45 10.38
N LEU A 285 12.42 -7.91 9.15
CA LEU A 285 12.54 -6.46 8.93
C LEU A 285 11.36 -5.72 9.58
N GLN A 286 10.16 -6.23 9.41
CA GLN A 286 8.96 -5.68 10.03
C GLN A 286 9.04 -5.70 11.56
N TYR A 287 9.50 -6.80 12.16
CA TYR A 287 9.70 -6.86 13.61
C TYR A 287 10.82 -5.91 14.07
N LYS A 288 11.91 -5.76 13.31
CA LYS A 288 12.96 -4.77 13.60
C LYS A 288 12.42 -3.33 13.59
N HIS A 289 11.52 -2.98 12.66
CA HIS A 289 10.83 -1.69 12.69
C HIS A 289 9.97 -1.51 13.94
N MET A 290 9.22 -2.54 14.35
CA MET A 290 8.41 -2.49 15.58
C MET A 290 9.28 -2.34 16.84
N ILE A 291 10.37 -3.10 16.95
CA ILE A 291 11.36 -3.01 18.03
C ILE A 291 11.93 -1.59 18.10
N HIS A 292 12.31 -1.02 16.96
CA HIS A 292 12.83 0.34 16.89
C HIS A 292 11.78 1.38 17.32
N CYS A 293 10.52 1.21 16.90
CA CYS A 293 9.42 2.08 17.35
C CYS A 293 9.26 2.02 18.88
N CYS A 294 9.18 0.82 19.46
CA CYS A 294 9.07 0.65 20.91
C CYS A 294 10.25 1.29 21.64
N THR A 295 11.48 1.11 21.14
CA THR A 295 12.68 1.73 21.71
C THR A 295 12.61 3.26 21.67
N LYS A 296 12.14 3.85 20.57
CA LYS A 296 11.99 5.31 20.42
C LYS A 296 10.91 5.91 21.31
N LEU A 297 9.90 5.10 21.68
CA LEU A 297 8.84 5.48 22.62
C LEU A 297 9.21 5.20 24.09
N GLN A 298 10.41 4.66 24.35
CA GLN A 298 10.87 4.18 25.66
C GLN A 298 10.01 3.03 26.23
N ASN A 299 9.38 2.25 25.35
CA ASN A 299 8.71 0.99 25.69
C ASN A 299 9.73 -0.16 25.57
N HIS A 300 10.69 -0.18 26.49
CA HIS A 300 11.84 -1.07 26.39
C HIS A 300 11.50 -2.54 26.68
N THR A 301 10.53 -2.82 27.55
CA THR A 301 10.12 -4.19 27.82
C THR A 301 9.38 -4.79 26.62
N GLN A 302 8.51 -4.01 25.97
CA GLN A 302 7.87 -4.40 24.70
C GLN A 302 8.90 -4.67 23.60
N ALA A 303 9.93 -3.81 23.49
CA ALA A 303 11.02 -4.04 22.55
C ALA A 303 11.75 -5.36 22.81
N SER A 304 12.01 -5.68 24.09
CA SER A 304 12.63 -6.96 24.47
C SER A 304 11.74 -8.17 24.21
N VAL A 305 10.42 -8.07 24.44
CA VAL A 305 9.49 -9.15 24.09
C VAL A 305 9.47 -9.37 22.57
N LEU A 306 9.45 -8.29 21.77
CA LEU A 306 9.49 -8.35 20.32
C LEU A 306 10.78 -8.97 19.76
N HIS A 307 11.91 -8.91 20.47
CA HIS A 307 13.12 -9.60 20.03
C HIS A 307 12.95 -11.12 19.92
N GLN A 308 12.03 -11.72 20.67
CA GLN A 308 11.70 -13.16 20.54
C GLN A 308 10.90 -13.48 19.26
N PHE A 309 10.33 -12.47 18.58
CA PHE A 309 9.55 -12.66 17.34
C PHE A 309 10.44 -12.85 16.10
N LEU A 310 11.72 -12.49 16.20
CA LEU A 310 12.71 -12.69 15.15
C LEU A 310 13.00 -14.19 14.98
N ASP A 311 13.40 -14.59 13.78
CA ASP A 311 13.85 -15.98 13.55
C ASP A 311 15.05 -16.33 14.46
N GLU A 312 15.93 -15.36 14.72
CA GLU A 312 16.99 -15.43 15.73
C GLU A 312 16.88 -14.27 16.74
N PRO A 313 16.60 -14.55 18.04
CA PRO A 313 16.52 -13.51 19.05
C PRO A 313 17.83 -12.75 19.24
N ASN A 314 17.77 -11.42 19.19
CA ASN A 314 18.93 -10.57 19.47
C ASN A 314 19.04 -10.27 20.96
N TYR A 315 19.63 -11.22 21.69
CA TYR A 315 19.82 -11.12 23.14
C TYR A 315 20.61 -9.88 23.57
N THR A 316 21.63 -9.46 22.82
CA THR A 316 22.43 -8.27 23.14
C THR A 316 21.55 -7.02 23.26
N MET A 317 20.63 -6.84 22.31
CA MET A 317 19.73 -5.69 22.32
C MET A 317 18.57 -5.87 23.29
N ALA A 318 18.03 -7.08 23.43
CA ALA A 318 16.99 -7.38 24.41
C ALA A 318 17.46 -7.13 25.85
N PHE A 319 18.67 -7.59 26.21
CA PHE A 319 19.26 -7.36 27.52
C PHE A 319 19.55 -5.88 27.77
N LYS A 320 20.02 -5.15 26.75
CA LYS A 320 20.22 -3.71 26.86
C LYS A 320 18.90 -3.00 27.17
N ALA A 321 17.83 -3.32 26.44
CA ALA A 321 16.52 -2.73 26.63
C ALA A 321 15.92 -3.06 28.01
N LEU A 322 15.99 -4.33 28.46
CA LEU A 322 15.58 -4.71 29.83
C LEU A 322 16.46 -4.05 30.93
N GLY A 323 17.68 -3.67 30.55
CA GLY A 323 18.63 -2.98 31.41
C GLY A 323 18.30 -1.51 31.66
N GLU A 324 17.44 -0.90 30.85
CA GLU A 324 17.05 0.51 31.00
C GLU A 324 16.32 0.74 32.33
N ARG A 325 16.44 1.97 32.86
CA ARG A 325 15.78 2.36 34.13
C ARG A 325 14.48 3.11 33.92
N VAL A 326 14.36 3.78 32.79
CA VAL A 326 13.20 4.61 32.45
C VAL A 326 12.44 3.89 31.35
N CYS A 327 11.25 3.41 31.68
CA CYS A 327 10.38 2.68 30.77
C CYS A 327 8.96 3.23 30.85
N ASN A 328 8.28 3.33 29.71
CA ASN A 328 6.92 3.83 29.58
C ASN A 328 5.87 2.72 29.36
N ASP A 329 6.23 1.45 29.59
CA ASP A 329 5.43 0.27 29.23
C ASP A 329 5.12 -0.67 30.40
N SER A 330 5.01 -0.16 31.62
CA SER A 330 4.59 -0.96 32.80
C SER A 330 5.39 -2.25 33.04
N CYS A 331 6.65 -2.28 32.58
CA CYS A 331 7.70 -3.27 32.84
C CYS A 331 7.23 -4.72 33.07
N ASP A 332 7.12 -5.13 34.33
CA ASP A 332 6.84 -6.49 34.78
C ASP A 332 5.49 -7.05 34.30
N THR A 333 4.55 -6.19 33.92
CA THR A 333 3.26 -6.58 33.31
C THR A 333 3.44 -7.43 32.04
N TYR A 334 4.55 -7.25 31.32
CA TYR A 334 4.83 -7.99 30.08
C TYR A 334 5.68 -9.25 30.29
N TYR A 335 6.15 -9.56 31.50
CA TYR A 335 6.94 -10.77 31.74
C TYR A 335 6.19 -12.08 31.41
N PRO A 336 4.87 -12.20 31.63
CA PRO A 336 4.12 -13.37 31.18
C PRO A 336 4.14 -13.59 29.66
N CYS A 337 4.51 -12.58 28.87
CA CYS A 337 4.67 -12.67 27.42
C CYS A 337 6.07 -13.16 26.99
N ILE A 338 6.99 -13.42 27.93
CA ILE A 338 8.32 -13.94 27.65
C ILE A 338 8.26 -15.47 27.70
N TRP A 339 8.65 -16.13 26.61
CA TRP A 339 8.78 -17.60 26.54
C TRP A 339 10.23 -18.06 26.46
N ASP A 340 11.16 -17.13 26.24
CA ASP A 340 12.59 -17.39 26.22
C ASP A 340 13.17 -17.43 27.64
N ILE A 341 13.64 -18.62 28.05
CA ILE A 341 14.23 -18.84 29.38
C ILE A 341 15.46 -17.95 29.61
N THR A 342 16.28 -17.70 28.58
CA THR A 342 17.48 -16.87 28.69
C THR A 342 17.13 -15.43 29.09
N LEU A 343 16.04 -14.88 28.55
CA LEU A 343 15.55 -13.56 28.91
C LEU A 343 15.02 -13.52 30.35
N LEU A 344 14.29 -14.56 30.77
CA LEU A 344 13.79 -14.66 32.14
C LEU A 344 14.94 -14.80 33.17
N GLU A 345 15.96 -15.62 32.87
CA GLU A 345 17.15 -15.76 33.72
C GLU A 345 17.91 -14.43 33.85
N PHE A 346 18.03 -13.70 32.74
CA PHE A 346 18.60 -12.35 32.77
C PHE A 346 17.80 -11.43 33.70
N LEU A 347 16.47 -11.44 33.62
CA LEU A 347 15.60 -10.65 34.51
C LEU A 347 15.79 -11.01 35.99
N VAL A 348 15.88 -12.31 36.31
CA VAL A 348 16.14 -12.76 37.69
C VAL A 348 17.47 -12.21 38.22
N ASN A 349 18.54 -12.33 37.43
CA ASN A 349 19.86 -11.80 37.80
C ASN A 349 19.84 -10.27 37.95
N HIS A 350 19.21 -9.58 37.00
CA HIS A 350 19.12 -8.13 36.98
C HIS A 350 18.36 -7.58 38.20
N HIS A 351 17.20 -8.16 38.52
CA HIS A 351 16.41 -7.79 39.69
C HIS A 351 17.10 -8.14 41.00
N THR A 352 17.85 -9.24 41.03
CA THR A 352 18.70 -9.59 42.19
C THR A 352 19.75 -8.52 42.46
N LYS A 353 20.42 -8.00 41.42
CA LYS A 353 21.42 -6.93 41.55
C LYS A 353 20.81 -5.59 41.99
N ARG A 354 19.56 -5.33 41.63
CA ARG A 354 18.84 -4.10 42.00
C ARG A 354 18.10 -4.18 43.34
N GLY A 355 17.98 -5.37 43.93
CA GLY A 355 17.22 -5.58 45.17
C GLY A 355 15.71 -5.59 44.97
N GLU A 356 15.23 -5.77 43.74
CA GLU A 356 13.81 -5.77 43.37
C GLU A 356 13.20 -7.17 43.65
N THR A 357 12.78 -7.43 44.88
CA THR A 357 12.40 -8.78 45.33
C THR A 357 11.15 -9.32 44.67
N ASP A 358 10.14 -8.47 44.44
CA ASP A 358 8.84 -8.87 43.90
C ASP A 358 8.97 -9.21 42.40
N CYS A 359 9.59 -8.34 41.62
CA CYS A 359 9.88 -8.56 40.20
C CYS A 359 10.74 -9.82 40.00
N ARG A 360 11.75 -10.03 40.85
CA ARG A 360 12.58 -11.24 40.84
C ARG A 360 11.73 -12.49 41.09
N LYS A 361 10.87 -12.46 42.11
CA LYS A 361 10.01 -13.60 42.45
C LYS A 361 9.06 -13.93 41.30
N HIS A 362 8.46 -12.91 40.69
CA HIS A 362 7.58 -13.08 39.54
C HIS A 362 8.31 -13.76 38.35
N ALA A 363 9.54 -13.31 38.03
CA ALA A 363 10.33 -13.95 36.98
C ALA A 363 10.69 -15.42 37.30
N ILE A 364 11.00 -15.75 38.56
CA ILE A 364 11.25 -17.14 39.00
C ILE A 364 9.99 -18.00 38.85
N GLU A 365 8.82 -17.47 39.23
CA GLU A 365 7.53 -18.16 39.07
C GLU A 365 7.24 -18.48 37.59
N LEU A 366 7.56 -17.56 36.68
CA LEU A 366 7.43 -17.77 35.24
C LEU A 366 8.38 -18.84 34.71
N ILE A 367 9.66 -18.85 35.13
CA ILE A 367 10.61 -19.92 34.77
C ILE A 367 10.11 -21.29 35.24
N GLY A 368 9.43 -21.34 36.39
CA GLY A 368 8.85 -22.56 36.95
C GLY A 368 7.63 -23.12 36.20
N GLN A 369 7.11 -22.41 35.19
CA GLN A 369 5.98 -22.88 34.40
C GLN A 369 6.35 -24.09 33.54
N LEU A 370 5.54 -25.15 33.64
CA LEU A 370 5.84 -26.44 33.00
C LEU A 370 5.93 -26.33 31.48
N GLU A 371 5.13 -25.45 30.87
CA GLU A 371 5.13 -25.25 29.41
C GLU A 371 6.42 -24.59 28.88
N LEU A 372 7.19 -23.89 29.72
CA LEU A 372 8.46 -23.26 29.35
C LEU A 372 9.69 -24.15 29.58
N ASN A 373 9.50 -25.39 30.04
CA ASN A 373 10.61 -26.30 30.27
C ASN A 373 11.37 -26.57 28.95
N SER A 374 12.67 -26.29 28.95
CA SER A 374 13.54 -26.46 27.78
C SER A 374 13.66 -27.91 27.30
N ASN A 375 13.29 -28.88 28.14
CA ASN A 375 13.25 -30.31 27.79
C ASN A 375 11.91 -30.76 27.19
N ASN A 376 10.91 -29.89 27.11
CA ASN A 376 9.67 -30.19 26.41
C ASN A 376 9.94 -30.46 24.93
N ASN A 377 9.03 -31.19 24.28
CA ASN A 377 9.09 -31.34 22.84
C ASN A 377 8.86 -29.98 22.13
N GLU A 378 9.30 -29.88 20.87
CA GLU A 378 9.18 -28.64 20.11
C GLU A 378 7.73 -28.19 19.93
N GLU A 379 6.76 -29.12 19.93
CA GLU A 379 5.34 -28.80 19.77
C GLU A 379 4.81 -27.99 20.96
N ILE A 380 5.08 -28.44 22.19
CA ILE A 380 4.69 -27.72 23.42
C ILE A 380 5.39 -26.36 23.47
N GLN A 381 6.68 -26.30 23.13
CA GLN A 381 7.42 -25.04 23.10
C GLN A 381 6.83 -24.05 22.08
N ARG A 382 6.47 -24.53 20.89
CA ARG A 382 5.83 -23.71 19.84
C ARG A 382 4.45 -23.24 20.27
N GLU A 383 3.65 -24.08 20.92
CA GLU A 383 2.33 -23.71 21.43
C GLU A 383 2.44 -22.66 22.55
N ALA A 384 3.34 -22.88 23.52
CA ALA A 384 3.60 -21.93 24.60
C ALA A 384 4.05 -20.56 24.08
N ALA A 385 4.92 -20.54 23.06
CA ALA A 385 5.34 -19.32 22.38
C ALA A 385 4.18 -18.67 21.61
N SER A 386 3.37 -19.45 20.89
CA SER A 386 2.21 -18.96 20.13
C SER A 386 1.18 -18.26 21.03
N LEU A 387 0.84 -18.87 22.17
CA LEU A 387 -0.08 -18.30 23.16
C LEU A 387 0.44 -16.96 23.69
N ARG A 388 1.71 -16.91 24.10
CA ARG A 388 2.36 -15.70 24.63
C ARG A 388 2.50 -14.60 23.59
N LYS A 389 2.79 -14.94 22.33
CA LYS A 389 2.73 -14.01 21.19
C LYS A 389 1.33 -13.40 21.06
N GLY A 390 0.29 -14.22 21.13
CA GLY A 390 -1.10 -13.76 21.08
C GLY A 390 -1.47 -12.83 22.24
N TRP A 391 -1.05 -13.15 23.47
CA TRP A 391 -1.25 -12.28 24.64
C TRP A 391 -0.57 -10.93 24.46
N PHE A 392 0.69 -10.94 24.04
CA PHE A 392 1.47 -9.72 23.81
C PHE A 392 0.83 -8.82 22.75
N LEU A 393 0.48 -9.38 21.59
CA LEU A 393 -0.11 -8.62 20.50
C LEU A 393 -1.50 -8.05 20.87
N ARG A 394 -2.31 -8.79 21.64
CA ARG A 394 -3.58 -8.27 22.18
C ARG A 394 -3.35 -7.13 23.17
N ALA A 395 -2.32 -7.23 24.02
CA ALA A 395 -1.97 -6.15 24.94
C ALA A 395 -1.49 -4.90 24.18
N MET A 396 -0.66 -5.06 23.15
CA MET A 396 -0.27 -3.96 22.27
C MET A 396 -1.46 -3.37 21.53
N ALA A 397 -2.39 -4.19 21.04
CA ALA A 397 -3.61 -3.72 20.39
C ALA A 397 -4.44 -2.83 21.31
N LYS A 398 -4.61 -3.20 22.59
CA LYS A 398 -5.30 -2.37 23.58
C LYS A 398 -4.62 -1.02 23.84
N GLN A 399 -3.31 -0.91 23.59
CA GLN A 399 -2.55 0.31 23.81
C GLN A 399 -2.56 1.25 22.59
N PHE A 400 -2.48 0.70 21.38
CA PHE A 400 -2.22 1.48 20.16
C PHE A 400 -3.42 1.62 19.21
N LEU A 401 -4.44 0.77 19.33
CA LEU A 401 -5.67 0.85 18.53
C LEU A 401 -6.77 1.56 19.32
#